data_AF-A0A2E8CZE6-F1
#
_entry.id   AF-A0A2E8CZE6-F1
#
_cell.length_a   1.000
_cell.length_b   1.000
_cell.length_c   1.000
_cell.angle_alpha   90.00
_cell.angle_beta   90.00
_cell.angle_gamma   90.00
#
_symmetry.space_group_name_H-M   'P 1'
#
loop_
_entity.id
_entity.type
_entity.pdbx_description
1 polymer ?
#
loop_
_entity_poly.entity_id
_entity_poly.type
_entity_poly.pdbx_seq_one_letter_code
_entity_poly.pdbx_strand_id
1 'polypeptide(L)'
;MTNTLRVAVAVAICVTFAEAINAQQVQVTTPLVNVTDSFYENIGVNWGFQRNGPNGGFSFNFGSPNSTAPAFGGFDPNSQARFGFGTRGGDGSFFFNLSAGQGSNSSVTTAAPTLMLQNGIPGSVQDISVRPFVTSFTPVVGGRTFFGPVMTSPIEERLKRLRQQAALENPGVSQSDAALLLGASQRNAASQPARTTSSSPRTTASSAAHGDISVAEIRRQKQAKPRASATDEVQLLIATARAAEVSGNLGAARLRYRKAAARATGQLRSGLLAKLESLAVR
;
A
#
# COMPACT_ATOMS: atom_id res chain seq x y z
N MET A 1 -74.53 -31.54 -40.56
CA MET A 1 -74.60 -30.77 -39.30
C MET A 1 -73.61 -31.25 -38.23
N THR A 2 -72.61 -32.08 -38.57
CA THR A 2 -71.73 -32.75 -37.59
C THR A 2 -70.42 -31.99 -37.28
N ASN A 3 -69.91 -31.18 -38.21
CA ASN A 3 -68.63 -30.49 -38.03
C ASN A 3 -68.75 -29.24 -37.14
N THR A 4 -69.84 -28.48 -37.25
CA THR A 4 -70.09 -27.29 -36.43
C THR A 4 -70.27 -27.64 -34.96
N LEU A 5 -70.96 -28.74 -34.64
CA LEU A 5 -71.13 -29.20 -33.26
C LEU A 5 -69.81 -29.66 -32.64
N ARG A 6 -68.96 -30.35 -33.40
CA ARG A 6 -67.64 -30.80 -32.93
C ARG A 6 -66.69 -29.63 -32.63
N VAL A 7 -66.71 -28.60 -33.48
CA VAL A 7 -65.92 -27.38 -33.25
C VAL A 7 -66.43 -26.62 -32.04
N ALA A 8 -67.76 -26.48 -31.89
CA ALA A 8 -68.35 -25.81 -30.74
C ALA A 8 -68.03 -26.52 -29.41
N VAL A 9 -68.10 -27.85 -29.39
CA VAL A 9 -67.74 -28.66 -28.21
C VAL A 9 -66.24 -28.57 -27.91
N ALA A 10 -65.37 -28.62 -28.91
CA ALA A 10 -63.93 -28.47 -28.71
C ALA A 10 -63.56 -27.08 -28.13
N VAL A 11 -64.20 -26.02 -28.62
CA VAL A 11 -64.00 -24.65 -28.10
C VAL A 11 -64.56 -24.53 -26.68
N ALA A 12 -65.74 -25.08 -26.40
CA ALA A 12 -66.33 -25.05 -25.06
C ALA A 12 -65.47 -25.83 -24.02
N ILE A 13 -64.86 -26.94 -24.43
CA ILE A 13 -63.90 -27.69 -23.61
C ILE A 13 -62.65 -26.82 -23.37
N CYS A 14 -62.04 -26.24 -24.41
CA CYS A 14 -60.85 -25.39 -24.23
C CYS A 14 -61.09 -24.17 -23.31
N VAL A 15 -62.30 -23.59 -23.32
CA VAL A 15 -62.62 -22.43 -22.47
C VAL A 15 -62.95 -22.83 -21.03
N THR A 16 -63.49 -24.04 -20.79
CA THR A 16 -63.85 -24.51 -19.45
C THR A 16 -62.68 -25.14 -18.68
N PHE A 17 -61.67 -25.65 -19.37
CA PHE A 17 -60.42 -26.17 -18.78
C PHE A 17 -59.28 -25.14 -18.72
N ALA A 18 -59.57 -23.86 -18.98
CA ALA A 18 -58.62 -22.78 -18.75
C ALA A 18 -58.50 -22.53 -17.23
N GLU A 19 -57.69 -23.33 -16.54
CA GLU A 19 -57.30 -23.05 -15.16
C GLU A 19 -56.60 -21.69 -15.13
N ALA A 20 -57.09 -20.78 -14.28
CA ALA A 20 -56.39 -19.55 -13.97
C ALA A 20 -55.06 -19.91 -13.30
N ILE A 21 -53.97 -19.91 -14.07
CA ILE A 21 -52.61 -20.09 -13.57
C ILE A 21 -52.32 -18.89 -12.67
N ASN A 22 -52.64 -19.02 -11.38
CA ASN A 22 -52.26 -18.07 -10.36
C ASN A 22 -50.75 -18.26 -10.11
N ALA A 23 -49.93 -17.62 -10.95
CA ALA A 23 -48.51 -17.55 -10.70
C ALA A 23 -48.29 -16.70 -9.44
N GLN A 24 -47.98 -17.36 -8.32
CA GLN A 24 -47.63 -16.68 -7.09
C GLN A 24 -46.39 -15.80 -7.35
N GLN A 25 -46.58 -14.48 -7.22
CA GLN A 25 -45.49 -13.51 -7.25
C GLN A 25 -44.87 -13.40 -5.86
N VAL A 26 -43.55 -13.46 -5.81
CA VAL A 26 -42.77 -13.33 -4.57
C VAL A 26 -41.91 -12.07 -4.69
N GLN A 27 -42.08 -11.17 -3.73
CA GLN A 27 -41.17 -10.05 -3.54
C GLN A 27 -39.99 -10.51 -2.69
N VAL A 28 -38.77 -10.41 -3.23
CA VAL A 28 -37.54 -10.70 -2.50
C VAL A 28 -36.77 -9.40 -2.33
N THR A 29 -36.51 -9.02 -1.09
CA THR A 29 -35.68 -7.86 -0.73
C THR A 29 -34.52 -8.33 0.13
N THR A 30 -33.29 -7.99 -0.26
CA THR A 30 -32.08 -8.37 0.50
C THR A 30 -31.37 -7.11 1.01
N PRO A 31 -31.62 -6.66 2.25
CA PRO A 31 -30.95 -5.50 2.80
C PRO A 31 -29.47 -5.81 3.10
N LEU A 32 -28.59 -4.94 2.62
CA LEU A 32 -27.18 -4.86 2.96
C LEU A 32 -26.98 -3.58 3.78
N VAL A 33 -26.40 -3.72 4.98
CA VAL A 33 -25.99 -2.60 5.81
C VAL A 33 -24.51 -2.76 6.08
N ASN A 34 -23.72 -1.76 5.69
CA ASN A 34 -22.31 -1.66 6.01
C ASN A 34 -22.11 -0.47 6.96
N VAL A 35 -21.56 -0.74 8.14
CA VAL A 35 -21.19 0.28 9.12
C VAL A 35 -19.67 0.23 9.25
N THR A 36 -19.04 1.38 9.06
CA THR A 36 -17.59 1.54 9.23
C THR A 36 -17.36 2.71 10.16
N ASP A 37 -16.70 2.45 11.29
CA ASP A 37 -16.20 3.45 12.19
C ASP A 37 -14.68 3.45 12.17
N SER A 38 -14.09 4.61 12.39
CA SER A 38 -12.66 4.75 12.48
C SER A 38 -12.33 5.91 13.38
N PHE A 39 -11.29 5.74 14.16
CA PHE A 39 -10.84 6.69 15.15
C PHE A 39 -9.34 6.81 15.06
N TYR A 40 -8.83 8.02 15.24
CA TYR A 40 -7.42 8.25 15.44
C TYR A 40 -7.18 9.25 16.55
N GLU A 41 -6.09 8.98 17.28
CA GLU A 41 -5.38 9.95 18.10
C GLU A 41 -3.94 9.95 17.64
N ASN A 42 -3.40 11.15 17.48
CA ASN A 42 -1.99 11.35 17.23
C ASN A 42 -1.46 12.36 18.23
N ILE A 43 -0.40 11.98 18.93
CA ILE A 43 0.37 12.88 19.78
C ILE A 43 1.83 12.72 19.36
N GLY A 44 2.40 13.78 18.81
CA GLY A 44 3.79 13.90 18.42
C GLY A 44 4.51 14.89 19.33
N VAL A 45 5.68 14.50 19.84
CA VAL A 45 6.58 15.40 20.56
C VAL A 45 7.86 15.53 19.77
N ASN A 46 8.31 16.76 19.57
CA ASN A 46 9.58 17.08 18.95
C ASN A 46 10.30 18.13 19.79
N TRP A 47 11.55 17.89 20.11
CA TRP A 47 12.36 18.87 20.82
C TRP A 47 13.82 18.76 20.38
N GLY A 48 14.55 19.83 20.57
CA GLY A 48 15.96 19.82 20.23
C GLY A 48 16.71 20.93 20.91
N PHE A 49 18.01 20.71 20.97
CA PHE A 49 18.97 21.65 21.49
C PHE A 49 20.13 21.74 20.51
N GLN A 50 20.58 22.95 20.23
CA GLN A 50 21.76 23.22 19.44
C GLN A 50 22.63 24.18 20.21
N ARG A 51 23.93 23.94 20.20
CA ARG A 51 24.95 24.88 20.66
C ARG A 51 26.03 25.00 19.61
N ASN A 52 26.29 26.22 19.15
CA ASN A 52 27.36 26.59 18.23
C ASN A 52 28.36 27.46 18.98
N GLY A 53 29.49 26.87 19.39
CA GLY A 53 30.57 27.62 20.05
C GLY A 53 31.79 27.83 19.14
N PRO A 54 32.73 28.71 19.53
CA PRO A 54 33.97 28.97 18.80
C PRO A 54 34.86 27.73 18.57
N ASN A 55 34.75 26.72 19.44
CA ASN A 55 35.53 25.46 19.36
C ASN A 55 34.71 24.27 18.81
N GLY A 56 33.64 24.55 18.08
CA GLY A 56 32.75 23.53 17.51
C GLY A 56 31.39 23.48 18.20
N GLY A 57 30.38 23.02 17.45
CA GLY A 57 29.00 22.93 17.90
C GLY A 57 28.49 21.49 17.96
N PHE A 58 27.43 21.28 18.73
CA PHE A 58 26.69 20.03 18.75
C PHE A 58 25.19 20.31 18.70
N SER A 59 24.44 19.37 18.16
CA SER A 59 22.99 19.43 18.12
C SER A 59 22.38 18.09 18.46
N PHE A 60 21.24 18.15 19.16
CA PHE A 60 20.37 17.05 19.48
C PHE A 60 18.98 17.40 18.98
N ASN A 61 18.36 16.47 18.27
CA ASN A 61 16.97 16.59 17.84
C ASN A 61 16.28 15.26 18.12
N PHE A 62 15.16 15.32 18.80
CA PHE A 62 14.37 14.17 19.21
C PHE A 62 12.95 14.32 18.68
N GLY A 63 12.42 13.23 18.15
CA GLY A 63 11.07 13.18 17.59
C GLY A 63 10.95 13.79 16.19
N SER A 64 9.77 13.64 15.58
CA SER A 64 9.42 14.22 14.28
C SER A 64 7.90 14.39 14.20
N PRO A 65 7.38 15.61 13.95
CA PRO A 65 5.94 15.88 13.98
C PRO A 65 5.09 15.06 12.99
N ASN A 66 5.73 14.46 11.98
CA ASN A 66 5.05 13.68 10.93
C ASN A 66 5.45 12.20 10.91
N SER A 67 6.29 11.73 11.85
CA SER A 67 6.80 10.34 11.83
C SER A 67 5.85 9.33 12.46
N THR A 68 4.77 9.78 13.11
CA THR A 68 3.81 8.95 13.85
C THR A 68 2.40 9.02 13.28
N ALA A 69 2.24 9.30 11.98
CA ALA A 69 0.92 9.23 11.34
C ALA A 69 0.28 7.84 11.58
N PRO A 70 -0.86 7.76 12.29
CA PRO A 70 -1.51 6.49 12.56
C PRO A 70 -1.84 5.76 11.26
N ALA A 71 -1.52 4.47 11.18
CA ALA A 71 -1.75 3.66 9.98
C ALA A 71 -3.23 3.39 9.69
N PHE A 72 -4.11 3.75 10.63
CA PHE A 72 -5.55 3.53 10.58
C PHE A 72 -6.28 4.79 11.09
N GLY A 73 -7.56 4.93 10.79
CA GLY A 73 -8.38 6.05 11.28
C GLY A 73 -8.54 7.23 10.34
N GLY A 74 -7.92 7.23 9.16
CA GLY A 74 -8.04 8.34 8.21
C GLY A 74 -7.41 9.64 8.71
N PHE A 75 -6.26 9.52 9.38
CA PHE A 75 -5.50 10.65 9.94
C PHE A 75 -5.30 11.78 8.91
N ASP A 76 -5.71 13.00 9.28
CA ASP A 76 -5.42 14.21 8.53
C ASP A 76 -4.29 15.01 9.23
N PRO A 77 -3.08 15.09 8.64
CA PRO A 77 -1.97 15.82 9.23
C PRO A 77 -2.21 17.32 9.41
N ASN A 78 -3.15 17.91 8.66
CA ASN A 78 -3.48 19.33 8.72
C ASN A 78 -4.49 19.68 9.82
N SER A 79 -5.19 18.68 10.38
CA SER A 79 -6.17 18.87 11.45
C SER A 79 -5.56 18.95 12.86
N GLN A 80 -4.24 18.76 12.97
CA GLN A 80 -3.53 18.72 14.26
C GLN A 80 -3.33 20.12 14.84
N ALA A 81 -3.62 20.27 16.13
CA ALA A 81 -3.14 21.39 16.92
C ALA A 81 -1.63 21.27 17.13
N ARG A 82 -0.90 22.38 16.97
CA ARG A 82 0.55 22.43 17.21
C ARG A 82 0.84 23.49 18.26
N PHE A 83 1.41 23.06 19.37
CA PHE A 83 1.92 23.93 20.41
C PHE A 83 3.44 23.88 20.37
N GLY A 84 4.12 25.03 20.38
CA GLY A 84 5.56 25.02 20.40
C GLY A 84 6.14 26.31 20.96
N PHE A 85 7.29 26.18 21.61
CA PHE A 85 8.07 27.30 22.07
C PHE A 85 9.53 27.05 21.78
N GLY A 86 10.28 28.13 21.61
CA GLY A 86 11.71 28.07 21.40
C GLY A 86 12.37 29.26 22.06
N THR A 87 13.55 29.01 22.59
CA THR A 87 14.43 30.04 23.12
C THR A 87 15.75 30.00 22.37
N ARG A 88 16.29 31.19 22.11
CA ARG A 88 17.63 31.39 21.54
C ARG A 88 18.39 32.28 22.49
N GLY A 89 19.56 31.82 22.93
CA GLY A 89 20.40 32.53 23.88
C GLY A 89 21.87 32.33 23.53
N GLY A 90 22.55 33.43 23.18
CA GLY A 90 23.96 33.44 22.80
C GLY A 90 24.28 32.40 21.72
N ASP A 91 25.19 31.50 22.07
CA ASP A 91 25.68 30.40 21.23
C ASP A 91 24.73 29.20 21.15
N GLY A 92 23.51 29.26 21.69
CA GLY A 92 22.61 28.10 21.75
C GLY A 92 21.14 28.38 21.49
N SER A 93 20.41 27.32 21.11
CA SER A 93 18.98 27.34 20.91
C SER A 93 18.33 26.07 21.43
N PHE A 94 17.18 26.22 22.06
CA PHE A 94 16.30 25.12 22.45
C PHE A 94 14.95 25.32 21.77
N PHE A 95 14.34 24.23 21.31
CA PHE A 95 12.97 24.23 20.85
C PHE A 95 12.23 23.01 21.37
N PHE A 96 10.93 23.21 21.59
CA PHE A 96 9.98 22.17 21.92
C PHE A 96 8.72 22.39 21.10
N ASN A 97 8.16 21.30 20.59
CA ASN A 97 6.94 21.26 19.81
C ASN A 97 6.13 20.01 20.19
N LEU A 98 4.85 20.21 20.44
CA LEU A 98 3.83 19.21 20.66
C LEU A 98 2.82 19.34 19.52
N SER A 99 2.63 18.28 18.74
CA SER A 99 1.52 18.16 17.81
C SER A 99 0.52 17.16 18.38
N ALA A 100 -0.76 17.53 18.40
CA ALA A 100 -1.82 16.65 18.85
C ALA A 100 -3.04 16.80 17.94
N GLY A 101 -3.63 15.69 17.53
CA GLY A 101 -4.85 15.67 16.73
C GLY A 101 -5.67 14.44 17.02
N GLN A 102 -6.98 14.60 17.06
CA GLN A 102 -7.94 13.52 17.26
C GLN A 102 -9.03 13.66 16.22
N GLY A 103 -9.50 12.53 15.68
CA GLY A 103 -10.62 12.51 14.77
C GLY A 103 -11.33 11.17 14.74
N SER A 104 -12.60 11.23 14.38
CA SER A 104 -13.44 10.05 14.18
C SER A 104 -14.19 10.19 12.87
N ASN A 105 -14.29 9.10 12.11
CA ASN A 105 -15.11 9.03 10.91
C ASN A 105 -16.00 7.79 10.98
N SER A 106 -17.31 7.99 10.86
CA SER A 106 -18.33 6.94 10.83
C SER A 106 -19.10 7.02 9.51
N SER A 107 -19.15 5.91 8.78
CA SER A 107 -19.91 5.76 7.54
C SER A 107 -20.91 4.64 7.70
N VAL A 108 -22.16 4.91 7.32
CA VAL A 108 -23.23 3.91 7.23
C VAL A 108 -23.72 3.90 5.79
N THR A 109 -23.61 2.75 5.14
CA THR A 109 -24.11 2.53 3.78
C THR A 109 -25.17 1.43 3.81
N THR A 110 -26.38 1.76 3.39
CA THR A 110 -27.50 0.81 3.32
C THR A 110 -27.96 0.67 1.88
N ALA A 111 -28.07 -0.56 1.39
CA ALA A 111 -28.59 -0.89 0.06
C ALA A 111 -29.56 -2.06 0.17
N ALA A 112 -30.78 -1.91 -0.32
CA ALA A 112 -31.80 -2.96 -0.27
C ALA A 112 -32.36 -3.22 -1.67
N PRO A 113 -31.66 -4.01 -2.51
CA PRO A 113 -32.21 -4.47 -3.78
C PRO A 113 -33.50 -5.26 -3.55
N THR A 114 -34.51 -4.99 -4.39
CA THR A 114 -35.80 -5.68 -4.37
C THR A 114 -36.15 -6.17 -5.78
N LEU A 115 -36.70 -7.38 -5.87
CA LEU A 115 -37.12 -8.03 -7.11
C LEU A 115 -38.49 -8.67 -6.92
N MET A 116 -39.34 -8.59 -7.94
CA MET A 116 -40.59 -9.35 -8.02
C MET A 116 -40.37 -10.51 -8.98
N LEU A 117 -40.51 -11.75 -8.51
CA LEU A 117 -40.28 -12.95 -9.29
C LEU A 117 -41.51 -13.86 -9.26
N GLN A 118 -41.75 -14.58 -10.35
CA GLN A 118 -42.68 -15.70 -10.35
C GLN A 118 -42.02 -16.92 -9.69
N ASN A 119 -42.81 -17.76 -9.02
CA ASN A 119 -42.29 -18.99 -8.42
C ASN A 119 -41.58 -19.86 -9.48
N GLY A 120 -40.35 -20.29 -9.17
CA GLY A 120 -39.54 -21.13 -10.05
C GLY A 120 -38.76 -20.40 -11.15
N ILE A 121 -38.93 -19.08 -11.32
CA ILE A 121 -38.17 -18.30 -12.31
C ILE A 121 -36.99 -17.58 -11.62
N PRO A 122 -35.73 -17.83 -12.03
CA PRO A 122 -34.59 -17.10 -11.51
C PRO A 122 -34.61 -15.64 -11.99
N GLY A 123 -34.18 -14.71 -11.13
CA GLY A 123 -33.95 -13.32 -11.51
C GLY A 123 -32.77 -12.73 -10.76
N SER A 124 -32.20 -11.66 -11.31
CA SER A 124 -31.04 -10.96 -10.74
C SER A 124 -31.23 -9.46 -10.85
N VAL A 125 -30.81 -8.74 -9.81
CA VAL A 125 -30.70 -7.28 -9.79
C VAL A 125 -29.23 -6.95 -9.57
N GLN A 126 -28.70 -6.07 -10.41
CA GLN A 126 -27.31 -5.65 -10.36
C GLN A 126 -27.25 -4.14 -10.49
N ASP A 127 -26.55 -3.49 -9.58
CA ASP A 127 -26.12 -2.11 -9.68
C ASP A 127 -24.60 -2.12 -9.77
N ILE A 128 -24.06 -2.00 -10.99
CA ILE A 128 -22.63 -2.09 -11.26
C ILE A 128 -22.18 -0.95 -12.18
N SER A 129 -21.06 -0.33 -11.84
CA SER A 129 -20.35 0.60 -12.72
C SER A 129 -19.22 -0.16 -13.43
N VAL A 130 -19.34 -0.36 -14.74
CA VAL A 130 -18.28 -0.99 -15.54
C VAL A 130 -17.22 0.04 -15.89
N ARG A 131 -16.01 -0.13 -15.34
CA ARG A 131 -14.83 0.67 -15.68
C ARG A 131 -13.90 -0.16 -16.57
N PRO A 132 -13.96 -0.01 -17.91
CA PRO A 132 -13.10 -0.78 -18.79
C PRO A 132 -11.63 -0.40 -18.58
N PHE A 133 -10.75 -1.40 -18.60
CA PHE A 133 -9.31 -1.20 -18.56
C PHE A 133 -8.64 -1.99 -19.69
N VAL A 134 -7.50 -1.50 -20.17
CA VAL A 134 -6.74 -2.18 -21.23
C VAL A 134 -6.03 -3.39 -20.64
N THR A 135 -6.39 -4.59 -21.09
CA THR A 135 -5.79 -5.86 -20.64
C THR A 135 -4.58 -6.26 -21.48
N SER A 136 -4.54 -5.84 -22.75
CA SER A 136 -3.45 -6.13 -23.67
C SER A 136 -3.28 -5.01 -24.69
N PHE A 137 -2.04 -4.75 -25.10
CA PHE A 137 -1.74 -4.00 -26.31
C PHE A 137 -1.09 -4.95 -27.32
N THR A 138 -1.51 -4.87 -28.59
CA THR A 138 -0.81 -5.54 -29.69
C THR A 138 0.10 -4.50 -30.35
N PRO A 139 1.43 -4.58 -30.16
CA PRO A 139 2.32 -3.65 -30.84
C PRO A 139 2.35 -3.96 -32.34
N VAL A 140 2.11 -2.95 -33.17
CA VAL A 140 2.41 -3.02 -34.60
C VAL A 140 3.83 -2.53 -34.80
N VAL A 141 4.74 -3.43 -35.15
CA VAL A 141 6.08 -3.06 -35.63
C VAL A 141 5.98 -2.77 -37.13
N GLY A 142 6.22 -1.52 -37.52
CA GLY A 142 6.14 -1.08 -38.93
C GLY A 142 5.01 -0.08 -39.16
N GLY A 143 5.32 1.22 -39.09
CA GLY A 143 4.37 2.32 -39.33
C GLY A 143 4.02 2.52 -40.80
N ARG A 144 3.43 1.52 -41.46
CA ARG A 144 2.75 1.74 -42.76
C ARG A 144 1.29 1.32 -42.64
N THR A 145 0.42 2.30 -42.38
CA THR A 145 -0.96 2.25 -42.86
C THR A 145 -0.89 2.19 -44.38
N PHE A 146 -1.24 1.03 -44.96
CA PHE A 146 -1.21 0.87 -46.41
C PHE A 146 -2.22 1.79 -47.13
N PHE A 147 -3.27 2.25 -46.45
CA PHE A 147 -4.22 3.25 -46.97
C PHE A 147 -4.87 4.03 -45.80
N GLY A 148 -4.50 5.29 -45.59
CA GLY A 148 -5.23 6.20 -44.69
C GLY A 148 -4.35 7.10 -43.79
N PRO A 149 -4.89 8.24 -43.33
CA PRO A 149 -4.16 9.22 -42.50
C PRO A 149 -3.64 8.58 -41.21
N VAL A 150 -2.42 8.96 -40.81
CA VAL A 150 -1.73 8.45 -39.63
C VAL A 150 -2.49 8.87 -38.37
N MET A 151 -3.33 7.97 -37.86
CA MET A 151 -3.96 8.14 -36.55
C MET A 151 -2.90 7.86 -35.49
N THR A 152 -2.36 8.91 -34.86
CA THR A 152 -1.42 8.74 -33.74
C THR A 152 -2.14 8.05 -32.59
N SER A 153 -1.62 6.91 -32.12
CA SER A 153 -2.26 6.20 -31.01
C SER A 153 -2.22 7.07 -29.73
N PRO A 154 -3.24 7.03 -28.87
CA PRO A 154 -3.24 7.76 -27.59
C PRO A 154 -2.03 7.43 -26.71
N ILE A 155 -1.44 6.25 -26.87
CA ILE A 155 -0.21 5.83 -26.17
C ILE A 155 1.00 6.60 -26.68
N GLU A 156 1.12 6.79 -27.99
CA GLU A 156 2.22 7.56 -28.57
C GLU A 156 2.17 9.02 -28.11
N GLU A 157 0.96 9.59 -28.03
CA GLU A 157 0.74 10.92 -27.47
C GLU A 157 1.13 10.96 -25.98
N ARG A 158 0.72 9.96 -25.19
CA ARG A 158 1.09 9.86 -23.76
C ARG A 158 2.60 9.71 -23.57
N LEU A 159 3.26 8.94 -24.42
CA LEU A 159 4.71 8.71 -24.38
C LEU A 159 5.47 9.97 -24.78
N LYS A 160 4.98 10.72 -25.77
CA LYS A 160 5.51 12.05 -26.13
C LYS A 160 5.39 13.02 -24.95
N ARG A 161 4.25 13.07 -24.28
CA ARG A 161 4.05 13.92 -23.08
C ARG A 161 4.99 13.54 -21.93
N LEU A 162 5.17 12.25 -21.66
CA LEU A 162 6.10 11.80 -20.61
C LEU A 162 7.56 12.13 -20.95
N ARG A 163 7.97 11.98 -22.21
CA ARG A 163 9.32 12.39 -22.65
C ARG A 163 9.52 13.90 -22.55
N GLN A 164 8.51 14.69 -22.88
CA GLN A 164 8.55 16.15 -22.72
C GLN A 164 8.66 16.56 -21.25
N GLN A 165 7.92 15.90 -20.35
CA GLN A 165 8.03 16.12 -18.91
C GLN A 165 9.43 15.77 -18.38
N ALA A 166 9.99 14.64 -18.80
CA ALA A 166 11.35 14.25 -18.41
C ALA A 166 12.43 15.22 -18.94
N ALA A 167 12.23 15.78 -20.15
CA ALA A 167 13.15 16.75 -20.74
C ALA A 167 13.12 18.13 -20.04
N LEU A 168 11.98 18.50 -19.45
CA LEU A 168 11.85 19.73 -18.65
C LEU A 168 12.50 19.60 -17.27
N GLU A 169 12.60 18.38 -16.73
CA GLU A 169 13.18 18.11 -15.42
C GLU A 169 14.72 17.99 -15.45
N ASN A 170 15.32 17.62 -16.59
CA ASN A 170 16.79 17.52 -16.76
C ASN A 170 17.25 18.01 -18.14
N PRO A 171 17.63 19.30 -18.31
CA PRO A 171 17.93 19.89 -19.62
C PRO A 171 19.31 19.52 -20.21
N GLY A 172 20.03 18.52 -19.67
CA GLY A 172 21.44 18.25 -20.00
C GLY A 172 21.77 16.89 -20.63
N VAL A 173 20.80 16.02 -20.90
CA VAL A 173 21.07 14.65 -21.40
C VAL A 173 20.59 14.51 -22.84
N SER A 174 21.53 14.35 -23.78
CA SER A 174 21.23 14.11 -25.20
C SER A 174 20.36 12.87 -25.39
N GLN A 175 19.44 12.93 -26.36
CA GLN A 175 18.37 11.96 -26.58
C GLN A 175 18.85 10.51 -26.84
N SER A 176 20.11 10.30 -27.20
CA SER A 176 20.74 8.98 -27.35
C SER A 176 21.03 8.30 -26.02
N ASP A 177 21.36 9.06 -24.96
CA ASP A 177 21.70 8.50 -23.66
C ASP A 177 20.47 8.19 -22.81
N ALA A 178 19.34 8.89 -23.03
CA ALA A 178 18.09 8.63 -22.31
C ALA A 178 17.49 7.23 -22.60
N ALA A 179 17.71 6.70 -23.80
CA ALA A 179 17.31 5.34 -24.15
C ALA A 179 18.23 4.28 -23.52
N LEU A 180 19.52 4.58 -23.35
CA LEU A 180 20.51 3.70 -22.72
C LEU A 180 20.38 3.72 -21.18
N LEU A 181 19.98 4.85 -20.60
CA LEU A 181 19.78 5.03 -19.15
C LEU A 181 18.58 4.23 -18.61
N LEU A 182 17.60 3.93 -19.46
CA LEU A 182 16.42 3.15 -19.09
C LEU A 182 16.74 1.66 -18.88
N GLY A 183 17.88 1.18 -19.38
CA GLY A 183 18.42 -0.16 -19.08
C GLY A 183 19.41 -0.20 -17.91
N ALA A 184 19.98 0.95 -17.51
CA ALA A 184 21.04 1.03 -16.50
C ALA A 184 20.54 1.41 -15.09
N SER A 185 19.33 1.96 -14.96
CA SER A 185 18.75 2.39 -13.68
C SER A 185 18.38 1.25 -12.72
N GLN A 186 18.55 -0.02 -13.12
CA GLN A 186 18.34 -1.18 -12.23
C GLN A 186 19.57 -1.62 -11.41
N ARG A 187 20.78 -1.07 -11.63
CA ARG A 187 21.99 -1.59 -10.93
C ARG A 187 22.61 -0.69 -9.86
N ASN A 188 22.30 0.60 -9.79
CA ASN A 188 23.00 1.54 -8.90
C ASN A 188 22.06 2.30 -7.94
N ALA A 189 21.09 1.60 -7.31
CA ALA A 189 20.26 2.16 -6.24
C ALA A 189 20.80 1.84 -4.84
N ALA A 190 22.13 1.81 -4.67
CA ALA A 190 22.78 1.52 -3.39
C ALA A 190 23.96 2.46 -3.13
N SER A 191 23.73 3.78 -3.05
CA SER A 191 24.52 4.69 -2.20
C SER A 191 24.01 6.14 -2.24
N GLN A 192 23.60 6.61 -1.05
CA GLN A 192 23.76 7.99 -0.53
C GLN A 192 22.72 9.09 -0.84
N PRO A 193 22.59 10.09 0.08
CA PRO A 193 21.32 10.58 0.60
C PRO A 193 20.88 11.94 0.02
N ALA A 194 19.57 12.13 -0.10
CA ALA A 194 18.99 13.36 -0.63
C ALA A 194 18.71 14.39 0.48
N ARG A 195 19.25 15.60 0.24
CA ARG A 195 19.03 16.85 0.96
C ARG A 195 17.74 17.53 0.45
N THR A 196 17.14 18.31 1.33
CA THR A 196 15.90 19.13 1.24
C THR A 196 15.75 19.99 -0.03
N THR A 197 14.53 20.16 -0.57
CA THR A 197 13.62 21.35 -0.45
C THR A 197 12.47 21.39 -1.48
N SER A 198 11.40 22.09 -1.08
CA SER A 198 10.32 22.78 -1.82
C SER A 198 9.10 22.02 -2.38
N SER A 199 7.98 22.27 -1.70
CA SER A 199 6.59 22.49 -2.13
C SER A 199 6.19 22.38 -3.61
N SER A 200 5.23 21.50 -3.87
CA SER A 200 4.17 21.67 -4.87
C SER A 200 2.89 20.90 -4.49
N PRO A 201 1.70 21.36 -4.91
CA PRO A 201 0.42 20.92 -4.36
C PRO A 201 0.14 19.48 -4.78
N ARG A 202 -0.12 18.64 -3.79
CA ARG A 202 -0.37 17.20 -3.96
C ARG A 202 -1.74 17.03 -4.60
N THR A 203 -1.79 16.94 -5.92
CA THR A 203 -2.90 16.32 -6.63
C THR A 203 -3.06 14.92 -6.06
N THR A 204 -4.29 14.54 -5.76
CA THR A 204 -4.70 13.17 -5.40
C THR A 204 -4.42 12.25 -6.58
N ALA A 205 -3.15 11.88 -6.73
CA ALA A 205 -2.71 10.92 -7.73
C ALA A 205 -3.31 9.56 -7.37
N SER A 206 -4.19 9.08 -8.24
CA SER A 206 -4.76 7.73 -8.16
C SER A 206 -3.64 6.69 -8.05
N SER A 207 -3.86 5.65 -7.25
CA SER A 207 -2.99 4.48 -7.14
C SER A 207 -2.66 3.84 -8.49
N ALA A 208 -3.47 4.08 -9.52
CA ALA A 208 -3.24 3.69 -10.91
C ALA A 208 -1.97 4.27 -11.58
N ALA A 209 -1.31 5.26 -10.97
CA ALA A 209 -0.05 5.82 -11.50
C ALA A 209 1.22 5.06 -11.04
N HIS A 210 1.08 4.12 -10.10
CA HIS A 210 2.17 3.23 -9.71
C HIS A 210 1.91 1.89 -10.39
N GLY A 211 2.90 1.39 -11.13
CA GLY A 211 2.91 -0.02 -11.52
C GLY A 211 3.09 -0.84 -10.25
N ASP A 212 1.98 -1.17 -9.59
CA ASP A 212 1.99 -1.96 -8.38
C ASP A 212 2.78 -3.24 -8.65
N ILE A 213 3.83 -3.44 -7.86
CA ILE A 213 4.65 -4.64 -7.85
C ILE A 213 3.68 -5.80 -7.69
N SER A 214 3.64 -6.73 -8.65
CA SER A 214 2.73 -7.88 -8.62
C SER A 214 2.76 -8.54 -7.24
N VAL A 215 1.60 -8.94 -6.71
CA VAL A 215 1.49 -9.61 -5.41
C VAL A 215 2.43 -10.82 -5.32
N ALA A 216 2.71 -11.47 -6.45
CA ALA A 216 3.71 -12.54 -6.57
C ALA A 216 5.14 -12.04 -6.32
N GLU A 217 5.50 -10.87 -6.83
CA GLU A 217 6.79 -10.23 -6.65
C GLU A 217 6.94 -9.64 -5.23
N ILE A 218 5.87 -9.09 -4.64
CA ILE A 218 5.85 -8.71 -3.21
C ILE A 218 6.07 -9.94 -2.32
N ARG A 219 5.42 -11.08 -2.64
CA ARG A 219 5.65 -12.35 -1.92
C ARG A 219 7.09 -12.85 -2.11
N ARG A 220 7.63 -12.79 -3.32
CA ARG A 220 9.03 -13.18 -3.60
C ARG A 220 10.03 -12.30 -2.86
N GLN A 221 9.84 -10.98 -2.85
CA GLN A 221 10.70 -10.05 -2.10
C GLN A 221 10.59 -10.23 -0.58
N LYS A 222 9.38 -10.49 -0.06
CA LYS A 222 9.17 -10.82 1.36
C LYS A 222 9.78 -12.18 1.75
N GLN A 223 9.96 -13.11 0.82
CA GLN A 223 10.61 -14.41 1.08
C GLN A 223 12.14 -14.36 0.91
N ALA A 224 12.67 -13.47 0.06
CA ALA A 224 14.11 -13.30 -0.15
C ALA A 224 14.81 -12.45 0.94
N LYS A 225 14.16 -11.38 1.41
CA LYS A 225 14.71 -10.50 2.47
C LYS A 225 14.98 -11.14 3.84
N PRO A 226 14.16 -12.07 4.39
CA PRO A 226 14.34 -12.57 5.75
C PRO A 226 15.58 -13.45 5.93
N ARG A 227 16.15 -14.03 4.86
CA ARG A 227 17.33 -14.89 4.99
C ARG A 227 18.64 -14.11 5.11
N ALA A 228 18.78 -13.01 4.37
CA ALA A 228 19.97 -12.16 4.42
C ALA A 228 20.01 -11.28 5.68
N SER A 229 18.87 -10.69 6.09
CA SER A 229 18.84 -9.88 7.31
C SER A 229 18.99 -10.70 8.58
N ALA A 230 18.47 -11.94 8.60
CA ALA A 230 18.60 -12.82 9.76
C ALA A 230 20.06 -13.25 10.01
N THR A 231 20.87 -13.44 8.96
CA THR A 231 22.30 -13.77 9.13
C THR A 231 23.08 -12.58 9.70
N ASP A 232 22.79 -11.36 9.24
CA ASP A 232 23.47 -10.14 9.69
C ASP A 232 23.12 -9.82 11.16
N GLU A 233 21.85 -9.97 11.54
CA GLU A 233 21.40 -9.81 12.92
C GLU A 233 22.04 -10.83 13.88
N VAL A 234 22.20 -12.07 13.45
CA VAL A 234 22.88 -13.11 14.23
C VAL A 234 24.36 -12.74 14.43
N GLN A 235 25.04 -12.24 13.40
CA GLN A 235 26.43 -11.80 13.51
C GLN A 235 26.60 -10.61 14.45
N LEU A 236 25.69 -9.63 14.40
CA LEU A 236 25.68 -8.49 15.32
C LEU A 236 25.50 -8.95 16.78
N LEU A 237 24.60 -9.89 17.03
CA LEU A 237 24.37 -10.45 18.36
C LEU A 237 25.59 -11.21 18.88
N ILE A 238 26.32 -11.90 18.01
CA ILE A 238 27.57 -12.58 18.38
C ILE A 238 28.68 -11.56 18.69
N ALA A 239 28.83 -10.51 17.88
CA ALA A 239 29.83 -9.46 18.11
C ALA A 239 29.58 -8.71 19.43
N THR A 240 28.32 -8.34 19.70
CA THR A 240 27.93 -7.68 20.95
C THR A 240 28.01 -8.61 22.16
N ALA A 241 27.81 -9.92 21.99
CA ALA A 241 28.03 -10.90 23.06
C ALA A 241 29.52 -11.02 23.40
N ARG A 242 30.42 -11.07 22.40
CA ARG A 242 31.88 -11.08 22.61
C ARG A 242 32.37 -9.82 23.32
N ALA A 243 31.87 -8.65 22.92
CA ALA A 243 32.20 -7.40 23.61
C ALA A 243 31.81 -7.44 25.10
N ALA A 244 30.69 -8.08 25.42
CA ALA A 244 30.22 -8.24 26.80
C ALA A 244 31.03 -9.27 27.61
N GLU A 245 31.60 -10.30 26.97
CA GLU A 245 32.57 -11.20 27.61
C GLU A 245 33.84 -10.44 28.00
N VAL A 246 34.38 -9.63 27.08
CA VAL A 246 35.59 -8.82 27.31
C VAL A 246 35.36 -7.79 28.42
N SER A 247 34.16 -7.22 28.49
CA SER A 247 33.79 -6.28 29.55
C SER A 247 33.44 -6.96 30.89
N GLY A 248 33.63 -8.27 31.02
CA GLY A 248 33.35 -9.03 32.25
C GLY A 248 31.86 -9.20 32.61
N ASN A 249 30.93 -8.79 31.74
CA ASN A 249 29.50 -8.89 32.00
C ASN A 249 28.93 -10.19 31.42
N LEU A 250 29.18 -11.29 32.15
CA LEU A 250 28.81 -12.65 31.75
C LEU A 250 27.29 -12.84 31.62
N GLY A 251 26.49 -12.15 32.45
CA GLY A 251 25.03 -12.20 32.37
C GLY A 251 24.49 -11.63 31.05
N ALA A 252 25.02 -10.48 30.63
CA ALA A 252 24.64 -9.84 29.37
C ALA A 252 25.15 -10.64 28.15
N ALA A 253 26.34 -11.25 28.24
CA ALA A 253 26.87 -12.15 27.22
C ALA A 253 25.95 -13.37 27.02
N ARG A 254 25.52 -14.04 28.11
CA ARG A 254 24.60 -15.19 28.06
C ARG A 254 23.26 -14.83 27.43
N LEU A 255 22.67 -13.68 27.79
CA LEU A 255 21.40 -13.26 27.19
C LEU A 255 21.53 -13.03 25.67
N ARG A 256 22.64 -12.43 25.22
CA ARG A 256 22.88 -12.14 23.80
C ARG A 256 23.19 -13.41 23.00
N TYR A 257 23.97 -14.34 23.56
CA TYR A 257 24.19 -15.66 22.93
C TYR A 257 22.92 -16.49 22.84
N ARG A 258 22.03 -16.43 23.84
CA ARG A 258 20.72 -17.09 23.79
C ARG A 258 19.84 -16.50 22.69
N LYS A 259 19.84 -15.16 22.53
CA LYS A 259 19.12 -14.48 21.44
C LYS A 259 19.70 -14.83 20.06
N ALA A 260 21.01 -14.97 19.94
CA ALA A 260 21.66 -15.41 18.70
C ALA A 260 21.32 -16.87 18.37
N ALA A 261 21.36 -17.78 19.35
CA ALA A 261 21.06 -19.19 19.16
C ALA A 261 19.58 -19.44 18.77
N ALA A 262 18.65 -18.61 19.24
CA ALA A 262 17.24 -18.69 18.86
C ALA A 262 16.98 -18.30 17.39
N ARG A 263 17.87 -17.49 16.79
CA ARG A 263 17.75 -17.00 15.41
C ARG A 263 18.65 -17.75 14.42
N ALA A 264 19.68 -18.42 14.91
CA ALA A 264 20.59 -19.25 14.12
C ALA A 264 19.97 -20.61 13.75
N THR A 265 20.33 -21.14 12.59
CA THR A 265 19.96 -22.50 12.14
C THR A 265 21.22 -23.31 11.80
N GLY A 266 21.11 -24.65 11.86
CA GLY A 266 22.21 -25.57 11.53
C GLY A 266 23.38 -25.54 12.53
N GLN A 267 24.60 -25.72 12.00
CA GLN A 267 25.85 -25.88 12.78
C GLN A 267 26.21 -24.65 13.63
N LEU A 268 25.76 -23.45 13.22
CA LEU A 268 26.02 -22.23 13.97
C LEU A 268 25.24 -22.21 15.30
N ARG A 269 24.03 -22.79 15.33
CA ARG A 269 23.23 -22.88 16.55
C ARG A 269 23.86 -23.81 17.59
N SER A 270 24.36 -24.98 17.19
CA SER A 270 25.00 -25.91 18.13
C SER A 270 26.27 -25.32 18.74
N GLY A 271 27.07 -24.60 17.96
CA GLY A 271 28.24 -23.87 18.47
C GLY A 271 27.89 -22.79 19.51
N LEU A 272 26.78 -22.06 19.31
CA LEU A 272 26.32 -21.06 20.27
C LEU A 272 25.75 -21.66 21.56
N LEU A 273 25.10 -22.83 21.48
CA LEU A 273 24.61 -23.54 22.66
C LEU A 273 25.75 -24.11 23.51
N ALA A 274 26.77 -24.70 22.88
CA ALA A 274 27.98 -25.15 23.58
C ALA A 274 28.70 -23.98 24.29
N LYS A 275 28.74 -22.80 23.64
CA LYS A 275 29.29 -21.59 24.25
C LYS A 275 28.46 -21.11 25.45
N LEU A 276 27.13 -21.18 25.38
CA LEU A 276 26.24 -20.86 26.51
C LEU A 276 26.47 -21.78 27.72
N GLU A 277 26.68 -23.07 27.47
CA GLU A 277 27.00 -24.04 28.53
C GLU A 277 28.35 -23.71 29.19
N SER A 278 29.38 -23.38 28.41
CA SER A 278 30.69 -22.98 28.96
C SER A 278 30.63 -21.72 29.83
N LEU A 279 29.70 -20.81 29.56
CA LEU A 279 29.46 -19.59 30.34
C LEU A 279 28.52 -19.81 31.53
N ALA A 280 27.87 -20.98 31.62
CA ALA A 280 27.00 -21.34 32.72
C ALA A 280 27.72 -22.06 33.86
N VAL A 281 28.87 -22.68 33.56
CA VAL A 281 29.69 -23.47 34.49
C VAL A 281 30.73 -22.62 35.25
N ARG A 282 30.88 -21.34 34.88
CA ARG A 282 31.74 -20.35 35.56
C ARG A 282 30.93 -19.43 36.46
#